data_AF-A0A0S9C8P5-F1
#
_entry.id   AF-A0A0S9C8P5-F1
#
_cell.length_a   1.000
_cell.length_b   1.000
_cell.length_c   1.000
_cell.angle_alpha   90.00
_cell.angle_beta   90.00
_cell.angle_gamma   90.00
#
_symmetry.space_group_name_H-M   'P 1'
#
loop_
_entity.id
_entity.type
_entity.pdbx_description
1 polymer ?
#
loop_
_entity_poly.entity_id
_entity_poly.type
_entity_poly.pdbx_seq_one_letter_code
_entity_poly.pdbx_strand_id
1 'polypeptide(L)'
;MLHSAIWPIIAATWLMGAAPLSSRDAAAQIWQFDIPQQGAAGGIAAFSRQAMTVQLLAARDAVQGRRTNRLHGGYSVEAGLTKLLRGSGLRWLRTGPTTYSVVSVDKDHRQ
;
A
#
# COMPACT_ATOMS: atom_id res chain seq x y z
N MET A 1 -31.72 45.93 35.87
CA MET A 1 -31.09 46.63 34.73
C MET A 1 -29.68 46.09 34.58
N LEU A 2 -29.49 45.20 33.61
CA LEU A 2 -28.23 44.49 33.33
C LEU A 2 -27.59 45.22 32.14
N HIS A 3 -26.49 45.94 32.34
CA HIS A 3 -25.84 46.69 31.25
C HIS A 3 -24.37 46.28 31.07
N SER A 4 -24.14 45.69 29.89
CA SER A 4 -22.99 45.74 28.98
C SER A 4 -21.56 46.03 29.48
N ALA A 5 -20.69 45.11 29.02
CA ALA A 5 -19.45 45.30 28.24
C ALA A 5 -18.35 46.23 28.78
N ILE A 6 -17.11 45.77 28.70
CA ILE A 6 -15.98 46.39 27.96
C ILE A 6 -14.70 45.63 28.36
N TRP A 7 -14.08 45.01 27.37
CA TRP A 7 -12.79 44.34 27.45
C TRP A 7 -11.66 45.35 27.73
N PRO A 8 -10.58 44.92 28.39
CA PRO A 8 -9.29 45.05 27.71
C PRO A 8 -8.37 43.83 27.90
N ILE A 9 -7.96 43.28 26.76
CA ILE A 9 -6.58 43.03 26.34
C ILE A 9 -5.57 42.77 27.48
N ILE A 10 -5.15 41.51 27.63
CA ILE A 10 -3.78 41.21 28.07
C ILE A 10 -3.18 40.24 27.05
N ALA A 11 -2.12 40.70 26.40
CA ALA A 11 -1.33 39.96 25.44
C ALA A 11 -0.66 38.76 26.10
N ALA A 12 -0.88 37.57 25.55
CA ALA A 12 0.00 36.43 25.76
C ALA A 12 0.50 35.99 24.37
N THR A 13 1.68 36.49 24.01
CA THR A 13 2.51 35.98 22.93
C THR A 13 2.80 34.51 23.21
N TRP A 14 2.05 33.60 22.59
CA TRP A 14 2.39 32.19 22.59
C TRP A 14 3.54 31.98 21.60
N LEU A 15 4.71 31.70 22.16
CA LEU A 15 5.91 31.30 21.44
C LEU A 15 5.55 30.11 20.53
N MET A 16 5.61 30.34 19.22
CA MET A 16 5.42 29.32 18.19
C MET A 16 6.52 28.27 18.34
N GLY A 17 6.22 27.15 18.99
CA GLY A 17 7.11 25.98 19.02
C GLY A 17 7.12 25.33 17.64
N ALA A 18 8.18 25.55 16.87
CA ALA A 18 8.44 24.78 15.66
C ALA A 18 8.76 23.32 16.06
N ALA A 19 7.76 22.45 16.04
CA ALA A 19 7.97 21.03 16.22
C ALA A 19 8.81 20.50 15.03
N PRO A 20 9.89 19.73 15.26
CA PRO A 20 10.62 19.10 14.18
C PRO A 20 9.68 18.13 13.45
N LEU A 21 9.51 18.35 12.15
CA LEU A 21 8.90 17.37 11.26
C LEU A 21 9.88 16.20 11.18
N SER A 22 9.70 15.19 12.02
CA SER A 22 10.42 13.93 11.88
C SER A 22 10.05 13.34 10.53
N SER A 23 10.96 13.49 9.56
CA SER A 23 10.95 12.75 8.30
C SER A 23 10.98 11.27 8.66
N ARG A 24 9.81 10.64 8.70
CA ARG A 24 9.71 9.20 8.88
C ARG A 24 10.22 8.61 7.58
N ASP A 25 11.51 8.26 7.53
CA ASP A 25 12.03 7.33 6.54
C ASP A 25 11.04 6.17 6.50
N ALA A 26 10.39 6.00 5.34
CA ALA A 26 9.38 4.97 5.15
C ALA A 26 10.11 3.62 5.11
N ALA A 27 10.53 3.14 6.28
CA ALA A 27 11.04 1.80 6.45
C ALA A 27 10.02 0.87 5.82
N ALA A 28 10.44 0.12 4.79
CA ALA A 28 9.57 -0.78 4.06
C ALA A 28 8.97 -1.77 5.08
N GLN A 29 7.69 -1.57 5.39
CA GLN A 29 7.05 -2.33 6.45
C GLN A 29 7.04 -3.80 6.05
N ILE A 30 7.32 -4.68 7.01
CA ILE A 30 7.43 -6.11 6.79
C ILE A 30 6.14 -6.75 7.29
N TRP A 31 5.51 -7.55 6.45
CA TRP A 31 4.31 -8.33 6.77
C TRP A 31 4.62 -9.81 6.72
N GLN A 32 3.98 -10.56 7.61
CA GLN A 32 4.01 -12.02 7.57
C GLN A 32 3.02 -12.50 6.52
N PHE A 33 3.51 -13.26 5.55
CA PHE A 33 2.66 -13.86 4.53
C PHE A 33 2.63 -15.38 4.71
N ASP A 34 1.45 -15.94 4.49
CA ASP A 34 1.26 -17.38 4.28
C ASP A 34 0.19 -17.55 3.21
N ILE A 35 0.65 -17.75 1.97
CA ILE A 35 -0.18 -17.85 0.78
C ILE A 35 0.25 -19.13 0.03
N PRO A 36 -0.62 -20.16 -0.05
CA PRO A 36 -0.32 -21.34 -0.83
C PRO A 36 -0.33 -21.03 -2.34
N GLN A 37 0.32 -21.90 -3.12
CA GLN A 37 0.28 -21.83 -4.58
C GLN A 37 -1.14 -22.07 -5.09
N GLN A 38 -1.73 -21.06 -5.72
CA GLN A 38 -3.14 -21.07 -6.11
C GLN A 38 -3.39 -20.23 -7.37
N GLY A 39 -4.66 -20.14 -7.80
CA GLY A 39 -5.04 -19.28 -8.92
C GLY A 39 -4.71 -17.81 -8.62
N ALA A 40 -4.28 -17.07 -9.63
CA ALA A 40 -3.74 -15.73 -9.44
C ALA A 40 -4.73 -14.76 -8.78
N ALA A 41 -6.01 -14.83 -9.14
CA ALA A 41 -7.06 -14.04 -8.48
C ALA A 41 -7.13 -14.31 -6.97
N GLY A 42 -7.05 -15.58 -6.55
CA GLY A 42 -7.05 -15.97 -5.14
C GLY A 42 -5.77 -15.56 -4.42
N GLY A 43 -4.61 -15.77 -5.04
CA GLY A 43 -3.32 -15.38 -4.46
C GLY A 43 -3.17 -13.88 -4.27
N ILE A 44 -3.60 -13.07 -5.24
CA ILE A 44 -3.59 -11.61 -5.17
C ILE A 44 -4.55 -11.10 -4.09
N ALA A 45 -5.75 -11.68 -3.99
CA ALA A 45 -6.71 -11.33 -2.95
C ALA A 45 -6.23 -11.75 -1.55
N ALA A 46 -5.58 -12.90 -1.41
CA ALA A 46 -4.98 -13.33 -0.15
C ALA A 46 -3.85 -12.39 0.27
N PHE A 47 -3.02 -11.97 -0.69
CA PHE A 47 -1.93 -11.03 -0.47
C PHE A 47 -2.42 -9.67 0.02
N SER A 48 -3.41 -9.08 -0.66
CA SER A 48 -3.96 -7.77 -0.26
C SER A 48 -4.60 -7.80 1.13
N ARG A 49 -5.20 -8.93 1.52
CA ARG A 49 -5.74 -9.11 2.87
C ARG A 49 -4.66 -9.16 3.95
N GLN A 50 -3.51 -9.78 3.67
CA GLN A 50 -2.40 -9.89 4.63
C GLN A 50 -1.58 -8.59 4.70
N ALA A 51 -1.39 -7.93 3.56
CA ALA A 51 -0.77 -6.62 3.47
C ALA A 51 -1.83 -5.52 3.73
N MET A 52 -2.20 -5.33 4.99
CA MET A 52 -3.31 -4.46 5.44
C MET A 52 -3.33 -3.02 4.88
N THR A 53 -2.20 -2.51 4.40
CA THR A 53 -2.05 -1.11 3.98
C THR A 53 -2.09 -0.90 2.48
N VAL A 54 -2.26 -1.95 1.65
CA VAL A 54 -2.12 -1.82 0.20
C VAL A 54 -3.39 -2.11 -0.58
N GLN A 55 -3.54 -1.41 -1.69
CA GLN A 55 -4.63 -1.58 -2.64
C GLN A 55 -4.07 -2.26 -3.88
N LEU A 56 -4.44 -3.53 -4.11
CA LEU A 56 -4.06 -4.27 -5.31
C LEU A 56 -5.21 -4.25 -6.32
N LEU A 57 -4.95 -3.70 -7.50
CA LEU A 57 -5.84 -3.76 -8.65
C LEU A 57 -5.33 -4.81 -9.62
N ALA A 58 -6.19 -5.76 -10.00
CA ALA A 58 -5.86 -6.75 -11.01
C ALA A 58 -7.03 -6.88 -11.99
N ALA A 59 -6.77 -6.67 -13.28
CA ALA A 59 -7.77 -6.91 -14.30
C ALA A 59 -8.08 -8.41 -14.38
N ARG A 60 -9.37 -8.77 -14.44
CA ARG A 60 -9.82 -10.17 -14.43
C ARG A 60 -9.21 -10.98 -15.58
N ASP A 61 -9.15 -10.38 -16.77
CA ASP A 61 -8.50 -10.92 -17.97
C ASP A 61 -6.99 -11.14 -17.78
N ALA A 62 -6.31 -10.27 -17.03
CA ALA A 62 -4.88 -10.42 -16.78
C ALA A 62 -4.57 -11.64 -15.90
N VAL A 63 -5.43 -11.95 -14.92
CA VAL A 63 -5.20 -13.02 -13.93
C VAL A 63 -5.85 -14.35 -14.30
N GLN A 64 -6.73 -14.38 -15.31
CA GLN A 64 -7.46 -15.58 -15.71
C GLN A 64 -6.51 -16.66 -16.24
N GLY A 65 -6.70 -17.90 -15.78
CA GLY A 65 -5.86 -19.05 -16.17
C GLY A 65 -4.43 -19.03 -15.61
N ARG A 66 -4.03 -17.99 -14.86
CA ARG A 66 -2.69 -17.87 -14.28
C ARG A 66 -2.66 -18.33 -12.84
N ARG A 67 -1.47 -18.72 -12.38
CA ARG A 67 -1.24 -19.21 -11.02
C ARG A 67 -0.11 -18.43 -10.37
N THR A 68 -0.31 -18.04 -9.11
CA THR A 68 0.72 -17.43 -8.29
C THR A 68 1.53 -18.49 -7.58
N ASN A 69 2.78 -18.18 -7.27
CA ASN A 69 3.63 -19.05 -6.48
C ASN A 69 3.22 -19.05 -5.01
N ARG A 70 3.76 -19.99 -4.22
CA ARG A 70 3.67 -19.92 -2.75
C ARG A 70 4.50 -18.75 -2.22
N LEU A 71 3.95 -18.04 -1.24
CA LEU A 71 4.64 -17.01 -0.47
C LEU A 71 4.52 -17.34 1.01
N HIS A 72 5.65 -17.51 1.69
CA HIS A 72 5.68 -17.77 3.13
C HIS A 72 6.88 -17.10 3.79
N GLY A 73 6.63 -16.34 4.85
CA GLY A 73 7.65 -15.61 5.61
C GLY A 73 7.39 -14.10 5.68
N GLY A 74 8.33 -13.37 6.28
CA GLY A 74 8.28 -11.91 6.40
C GLY A 74 8.82 -11.22 5.15
N TYR A 75 7.99 -10.42 4.48
CA TYR A 75 8.40 -9.65 3.31
C TYR A 75 7.81 -8.24 3.33
N SER A 76 8.47 -7.30 2.64
CA SER A 76 7.81 -6.06 2.24
C SER A 76 6.79 -6.34 1.13
N VAL A 77 5.88 -5.39 0.87
CA VAL A 77 4.88 -5.55 -0.19
C VAL A 77 5.53 -5.83 -1.55
N GLU A 78 6.54 -5.05 -1.92
CA GLU A 78 7.20 -5.17 -3.22
C GLU A 78 7.98 -6.49 -3.35
N ALA A 79 8.68 -6.90 -2.29
CA ALA A 79 9.39 -8.18 -2.25
C ALA A 79 8.42 -9.36 -2.29
N GLY A 80 7.31 -9.27 -1.54
CA GLY A 80 6.25 -10.26 -1.50
C GLY A 80 5.54 -10.41 -2.85
N LEU A 81 5.14 -9.31 -3.49
CA LEU A 81 4.57 -9.28 -4.84
C LEU A 81 5.51 -9.89 -5.87
N THR A 82 6.79 -9.53 -5.82
CA THR A 82 7.81 -10.07 -6.73
C THR A 82 7.95 -11.59 -6.57
N LYS A 83 7.89 -12.11 -5.35
CA LYS A 83 7.95 -13.56 -5.09
C LYS A 83 6.66 -14.27 -5.48
N LEU A 84 5.50 -13.70 -5.15
CA LEU A 84 4.18 -14.25 -5.44
C LEU A 84 3.93 -14.37 -6.95
N LEU A 85 4.30 -13.34 -7.71
CA LEU A 85 4.07 -13.26 -9.16
C LEU A 85 5.18 -13.91 -10.00
N ARG A 86 6.29 -14.33 -9.38
CA ARG A 86 7.41 -14.96 -10.09
C ARG A 86 6.93 -16.19 -10.87
N GLY A 87 7.23 -16.23 -12.17
CA GLY A 87 6.88 -17.35 -13.04
C GLY A 87 5.39 -17.45 -13.42
N SER A 88 4.55 -16.51 -12.97
CA SER A 88 3.12 -16.48 -13.32
C SER A 88 2.82 -15.74 -14.63
N GLY A 89 3.85 -15.16 -15.26
CA GLY A 89 3.72 -14.26 -16.42
C GLY A 89 3.10 -12.90 -16.06
N LEU A 90 2.86 -12.62 -14.78
CA LEU A 90 2.33 -11.35 -14.27
C LEU A 90 3.47 -10.46 -13.76
N ARG A 91 3.26 -9.16 -13.82
CA ARG A 91 4.10 -8.13 -13.21
C ARG A 91 3.25 -7.22 -12.35
N TRP A 92 3.88 -6.59 -11.37
CA TRP A 92 3.28 -5.54 -10.57
C TRP A 92 3.84 -4.18 -11.00
N LEU A 93 3.02 -3.15 -10.90
CA LEU A 93 3.34 -1.75 -11.13
C LEU A 93 2.84 -0.97 -9.94
N ARG A 94 3.67 -0.10 -9.37
CA ARG A 94 3.21 0.82 -8.33
C ARG A 94 2.57 2.03 -9.00
N THR A 95 1.27 2.21 -8.80
CA THR A 95 0.47 3.29 -9.40
C THR A 95 0.12 4.40 -8.41
N GLY A 96 0.48 4.22 -7.13
CA GLY A 96 0.35 5.22 -6.09
C GLY A 96 1.16 4.87 -4.84
N PRO A 97 1.06 5.68 -3.77
CA PRO A 97 1.83 5.48 -2.53
C PRO A 97 1.61 4.08 -1.92
N THR A 98 0.37 3.60 -1.94
CA THR A 98 -0.03 2.28 -1.42
C THR A 98 -0.78 1.45 -2.46
N THR A 99 -0.77 1.90 -3.72
CA THR A 99 -1.58 1.33 -4.80
C THR A 99 -0.69 0.59 -5.78
N TYR A 100 -1.04 -0.66 -6.03
CA TYR A 100 -0.31 -1.56 -6.93
C TYR A 100 -1.28 -2.15 -7.96
N SER A 101 -0.87 -2.13 -9.22
CA SER A 101 -1.60 -2.75 -10.32
C SER A 101 -0.87 -4.01 -10.76
N VAL A 102 -1.61 -5.10 -10.97
CA VAL A 102 -1.12 -6.36 -11.51
C VAL A 102 -1.51 -6.45 -12.98
N VAL A 103 -0.50 -6.59 -13.84
CA VAL A 103 -0.64 -6.63 -15.30
C VAL A 103 0.02 -7.87 -15.88
N SER A 104 -0.45 -8.27 -17.06
CA SER A 104 0.15 -9.37 -17.83
C SER A 104 1.38 -8.90 -18.58
N VAL A 105 2.51 -9.62 -18.47
CA VAL A 105 3.76 -9.34 -19.20
C VAL A 105 3.56 -9.32 -20.72
N ASP A 106 2.67 -10.20 -21.22
CA ASP A 106 2.31 -10.29 -22.64
C ASP A 106 1.68 -8.99 -23.19
N LYS A 107 0.82 -8.33 -22.40
CA LYS A 107 0.14 -7.10 -22.81
C LYS A 107 0.99 -5.83 -22.65
N ASP A 108 2.10 -5.89 -21.91
CA ASP A 108 3.01 -4.76 -21.68
C ASP A 108 3.81 -4.35 -22.95
N HIS A 109 3.96 -5.26 -23.91
CA HIS A 109 4.75 -5.03 -25.14
C HIS A 109 3.95 -4.35 -26.28
N ARG A 110 2.71 -3.91 -26.03
CA ARG A 110 1.82 -3.26 -27.02
C ARG A 110 1.23 -1.96 -26.48
N GLN A 111 2.08 -1.01 -26.12
CA GLN A 111 1.72 0.39 -25.86
C GLN A 111 2.61 1.28 -26.71
#